data_AF-A0A8N4QBI7-F1
#
_entry.id   AF-A0A8N4QBI7-F1
#
_cell.length_a   1.000
_cell.length_b   1.000
_cell.length_c   1.000
_cell.angle_alpha   90.00
_cell.angle_beta   90.00
_cell.angle_gamma   90.00
#
_symmetry.space_group_name_H-M   'P 1'
#
loop_
_entity.id
_entity.type
_entity.pdbx_description
1 polymer ?
#
loop_
_entity_poly.entity_id
_entity_poly.type
_entity_poly.pdbx_seq_one_letter_code
_entity_poly.pdbx_strand_id
1 'polypeptide(L)'
;MVNASELNKIKEVIELLKCFEIVTREISADTYVTISKVILLVSCLTEALTKISAQDAIVGELKSERQNNMNKRFDKLEFNSVLALATVLDPRFKFLHFKDALAKNKTVLYLNSFIKNVNNSVSTSESSDECATENPFDYWSHHKQLAQQNMKYKFSNLSAITTTEVEVQMYLRSVVASTNQNPTEMWDDMKNVFPELYKKASKYLSFVATSVSSERIFSKAGATITQQRNRLTGKRLSKFLFLNA
;
A
#
# COMPACT_ATOMS: atom_id res chain seq x y z
N MET A 1 34.38 -25.55 -7.61
CA MET A 1 34.80 -24.82 -6.39
C MET A 1 34.50 -23.36 -6.64
N VAL A 2 33.74 -22.68 -5.76
CA VAL A 2 33.34 -21.28 -5.99
C VAL A 2 34.53 -20.36 -5.73
N ASN A 3 34.80 -19.41 -6.63
CA ASN A 3 35.92 -18.47 -6.49
C ASN A 3 35.51 -17.14 -5.79
N ALA A 4 36.51 -16.34 -5.41
CA ALA A 4 36.29 -15.10 -4.67
C ALA A 4 35.49 -14.03 -5.46
N SER A 5 35.57 -14.04 -6.80
CA SER A 5 34.78 -13.14 -7.65
C SER A 5 33.31 -13.52 -7.65
N GLU A 6 33.00 -14.81 -7.83
CA GLU A 6 31.65 -15.37 -7.71
C GLU A 6 31.02 -15.08 -6.34
N LEU A 7 31.77 -15.26 -5.25
CA LEU A 7 31.28 -14.93 -3.90
C LEU A 7 30.95 -13.45 -3.71
N ASN A 8 31.67 -12.53 -4.36
CA ASN A 8 31.36 -11.10 -4.27
C ASN A 8 30.16 -10.73 -5.15
N LYS A 9 30.07 -11.27 -6.38
CA LYS A 9 28.87 -11.15 -7.23
C LYS A 9 27.61 -11.62 -6.49
N ILE A 10 27.68 -12.76 -5.80
CA ILE A 10 26.55 -13.30 -5.01
C ILE A 10 26.14 -12.34 -3.89
N LYS A 11 27.08 -11.71 -3.17
CA LYS A 11 26.75 -10.70 -2.14
C LYS A 11 26.06 -9.48 -2.72
N GLU A 12 26.55 -8.95 -3.84
CA GLU A 12 25.94 -7.82 -4.54
C GLU A 12 24.52 -8.15 -5.05
N VAL A 13 24.31 -9.36 -5.59
CA VAL A 13 22.97 -9.85 -5.97
C VAL A 13 22.04 -9.99 -4.76
N ILE A 14 22.53 -10.47 -3.61
CA ILE A 14 21.74 -10.58 -2.38
C ILE A 14 21.29 -9.19 -1.91
N GLU A 15 22.20 -8.20 -1.83
CA GLU A 15 21.83 -6.84 -1.40
C GLU A 15 20.88 -6.15 -2.40
N LEU A 16 21.02 -6.42 -3.71
CA LEU A 16 20.08 -5.97 -4.74
C LEU A 16 18.68 -6.61 -4.59
N LEU A 17 18.60 -7.90 -4.22
CA LEU A 17 17.32 -8.61 -4.08
C LEU A 17 16.63 -8.38 -2.72
N LYS A 18 17.38 -7.98 -1.69
CA LYS A 18 16.90 -7.69 -0.33
C LYS A 18 15.79 -6.65 -0.28
N CYS A 19 15.84 -5.60 -1.11
CA CYS A 19 14.75 -4.61 -1.17
C CYS A 19 13.45 -5.20 -1.76
N PHE A 20 13.55 -6.17 -2.69
CA PHE A 20 12.39 -6.93 -3.19
C PHE A 20 11.86 -7.90 -2.14
N GLU A 21 12.71 -8.57 -1.35
CA GLU A 21 12.29 -9.46 -0.27
C GLU A 21 11.43 -8.71 0.74
N ILE A 22 11.92 -7.57 1.24
CA ILE A 22 11.21 -6.77 2.25
C ILE A 22 9.88 -6.25 1.71
N VAL A 23 9.85 -5.72 0.48
CA VAL A 23 8.61 -5.24 -0.16
C VAL A 23 7.63 -6.39 -0.44
N THR A 24 8.12 -7.56 -0.83
CA THR A 24 7.28 -8.74 -1.09
C THR A 24 6.68 -9.26 0.21
N ARG A 25 7.47 -9.34 1.29
CA ARG A 25 7.00 -9.73 2.62
C ARG A 25 5.92 -8.77 3.13
N GLU A 26 6.16 -7.46 2.99
CA GLU A 26 5.24 -6.40 3.42
C GLU A 26 3.89 -6.41 2.67
N ILE A 27 3.88 -6.73 1.37
CA ILE A 27 2.63 -6.81 0.57
C ILE A 27 1.96 -8.20 0.60
N SER A 28 2.61 -9.20 1.20
CA SER A 28 2.12 -10.59 1.33
C SER A 28 1.43 -10.87 2.68
N ALA A 29 1.21 -9.83 3.48
CA ALA A 29 0.54 -9.94 4.77
C ALA A 29 -1.00 -9.94 4.66
N ASP A 30 -1.61 -10.51 5.68
CA ASP A 30 -3.06 -10.69 5.88
C ASP A 30 -3.56 -10.12 7.22
N THR A 31 -2.65 -9.66 8.08
CA THR A 31 -2.96 -9.06 9.39
C THR A 31 -3.14 -7.54 9.36
N TYR A 32 -2.93 -6.89 8.21
CA TYR A 32 -3.09 -5.44 8.05
C TYR A 32 -3.42 -5.06 6.60
N VAL A 33 -3.88 -3.81 6.41
CA VAL A 33 -4.17 -3.24 5.08
C VAL A 33 -2.93 -3.24 4.19
N THR A 34 -2.97 -4.00 3.09
CA THR A 34 -1.91 -4.08 2.07
C THR A 34 -2.19 -3.25 0.83
N ILE A 35 -3.46 -3.12 0.42
CA ILE A 35 -3.86 -2.47 -0.85
C ILE A 35 -3.43 -1.00 -0.97
N SER A 36 -3.47 -0.23 0.13
CA SER A 36 -3.01 1.15 0.16
C SER A 36 -1.48 1.28 0.08
N LYS A 37 -0.73 0.24 0.46
CA LYS A 37 0.73 0.21 0.44
C LYS A 37 1.30 -0.02 -0.96
N VAL A 38 0.49 -0.39 -1.97
CA VAL A 38 0.97 -0.75 -3.31
C VAL A 38 1.73 0.40 -3.99
N ILE A 39 1.16 1.61 -4.04
CA ILE A 39 1.81 2.77 -4.71
C ILE A 39 3.02 3.25 -3.90
N LEU A 40 2.92 3.27 -2.56
CA LEU A 40 4.05 3.51 -1.64
C LEU A 40 5.23 2.58 -1.96
N LEU A 41 5.01 1.28 -1.89
CA LEU A 41 6.09 0.29 -1.94
C LEU A 41 6.74 0.25 -3.32
N VAL A 42 6.00 0.44 -4.41
CA VAL A 42 6.58 0.61 -5.75
C VAL A 42 7.43 1.88 -5.85
N SER A 43 6.98 2.99 -5.24
CA SER A 43 7.74 4.24 -5.25
C SER A 43 9.04 4.10 -4.44
N CYS A 44 8.97 3.59 -3.21
CA CYS A 44 10.13 3.30 -2.36
C CYS A 44 11.08 2.26 -2.99
N LEU A 45 10.57 1.22 -3.66
CA LEU A 45 11.39 0.20 -4.32
C LEU A 45 12.13 0.78 -5.53
N THR A 46 11.46 1.63 -6.33
CA THR A 46 12.10 2.35 -7.44
C THR A 46 13.23 3.26 -6.94
N GLU A 47 13.02 3.95 -5.81
CA GLU A 47 14.03 4.85 -5.21
C GLU A 47 15.16 4.09 -4.50
N ALA A 48 14.89 2.94 -3.88
CA ALA A 48 15.93 2.03 -3.38
C ALA A 48 16.80 1.51 -4.53
N LEU A 49 16.18 1.14 -5.67
CA LEU A 49 16.89 0.68 -6.86
C LEU A 49 17.76 1.77 -7.49
N THR A 50 17.42 3.07 -7.44
CA THR A 50 18.36 4.10 -7.91
C THR A 50 19.57 4.22 -6.98
N LYS A 51 19.36 4.15 -5.66
CA LYS A 51 20.40 4.28 -4.61
C LYS A 51 21.41 3.13 -4.55
N ILE A 52 21.03 1.89 -4.87
CA ILE A 52 21.93 0.72 -4.83
C ILE A 52 23.05 0.87 -5.87
N SER A 53 24.31 0.88 -5.44
CA SER A 53 25.48 0.81 -6.34
C SER A 53 25.80 -0.64 -6.68
N ALA A 54 26.21 -0.90 -7.93
CA ALA A 54 26.68 -2.19 -8.41
C ALA A 54 28.11 -2.02 -8.95
N GLN A 55 29.02 -2.90 -8.55
CA GLN A 55 30.43 -2.86 -8.96
C GLN A 55 30.70 -3.86 -10.09
N ASP A 56 30.05 -5.03 -10.05
CA ASP A 56 30.14 -6.01 -11.14
C ASP A 56 29.15 -5.72 -12.28
N ALA A 57 29.62 -5.89 -13.52
CA ALA A 57 28.84 -5.61 -14.72
C ALA A 57 27.54 -6.45 -14.82
N ILE A 58 27.56 -7.71 -14.37
CA ILE A 58 26.38 -8.59 -14.41
C ILE A 58 25.33 -8.11 -13.40
N VAL A 59 25.76 -7.57 -12.26
CA VAL A 59 24.87 -6.96 -11.27
C VAL A 59 24.30 -5.64 -11.80
N GLY A 60 25.11 -4.84 -12.50
CA GLY A 60 24.66 -3.62 -13.19
C GLY A 60 23.61 -3.90 -14.27
N GLU A 61 23.78 -4.95 -15.07
CA GLU A 61 22.79 -5.41 -16.05
C GLU A 61 21.50 -5.90 -15.35
N LEU A 62 21.62 -6.77 -14.35
CA LEU A 62 20.49 -7.26 -13.55
C LEU A 62 19.71 -6.10 -12.89
N LYS A 63 20.41 -5.13 -12.31
CA LYS A 63 19.81 -3.91 -11.74
C LYS A 63 19.01 -3.15 -12.81
N SER A 64 19.61 -2.94 -13.98
CA SER A 64 18.98 -2.21 -15.09
C SER A 64 17.72 -2.92 -15.59
N GLU A 65 17.77 -4.24 -15.78
CA GLU A 65 16.60 -5.02 -16.22
C GLU A 65 15.51 -5.10 -15.14
N ARG A 66 15.87 -5.05 -13.85
CA ARG A 66 14.90 -4.90 -12.75
C ARG A 66 14.22 -3.54 -12.78
N GLN A 67 14.96 -2.44 -13.00
CA GLN A 67 14.39 -1.11 -13.18
C GLN A 67 13.48 -1.03 -14.42
N ASN A 68 13.89 -1.62 -15.54
CA ASN A 68 13.06 -1.74 -16.75
C ASN A 68 11.75 -2.49 -16.48
N ASN A 69 11.79 -3.61 -15.76
CA ASN A 69 10.59 -4.37 -15.39
C ASN A 69 9.68 -3.60 -14.42
N MET A 70 10.24 -2.87 -13.45
CA MET A 70 9.48 -2.02 -12.55
C MET A 70 8.68 -0.97 -13.34
N ASN A 71 9.34 -0.23 -14.23
CA ASN A 71 8.69 0.76 -15.08
C ASN A 71 7.63 0.09 -15.97
N LYS A 72 8.01 -0.93 -16.75
CA LYS A 72 7.13 -1.64 -17.70
C LYS A 72 5.86 -2.22 -17.06
N ARG A 73 5.90 -2.59 -15.78
CA ARG A 73 4.78 -3.23 -15.07
C ARG A 73 3.98 -2.27 -14.19
N PHE A 74 4.59 -1.19 -13.72
CA PHE A 74 4.01 -0.34 -12.66
C PHE A 74 3.91 1.15 -12.97
N ASP A 75 4.40 1.63 -14.13
CA ASP A 75 4.27 3.02 -14.62
C ASP A 75 2.85 3.60 -14.45
N LYS A 76 1.81 2.80 -14.72
CA LYS A 76 0.41 3.26 -14.74
C LYS A 76 -0.43 2.89 -13.53
N LEU A 77 0.20 2.52 -12.39
CA LEU A 77 -0.55 2.17 -11.17
C LEU A 77 -1.44 3.31 -10.67
N GLU A 78 -1.00 4.56 -10.77
CA GLU A 78 -1.75 5.74 -10.32
C GLU A 78 -3.06 5.94 -11.12
N PHE A 79 -3.18 5.36 -12.32
CA PHE A 79 -4.41 5.41 -13.13
C PHE A 79 -5.42 4.30 -12.80
N ASN A 80 -5.02 3.28 -12.05
CA ASN A 80 -5.92 2.26 -11.51
C ASN A 80 -6.70 2.87 -10.33
N SER A 81 -8.00 3.11 -10.54
CA SER A 81 -8.84 3.79 -9.55
C SER A 81 -8.90 3.06 -8.21
N VAL A 82 -8.81 1.72 -8.16
CA VAL A 82 -8.84 0.97 -6.90
C VAL A 82 -7.58 1.24 -6.06
N LEU A 83 -6.42 1.13 -6.69
CA LEU A 83 -5.13 1.38 -6.01
C LEU A 83 -4.95 2.86 -5.66
N ALA A 84 -5.36 3.75 -6.56
CA ALA A 84 -5.29 5.18 -6.34
C ALA A 84 -6.21 5.62 -5.19
N LEU A 85 -7.46 5.18 -5.16
CA LEU A 85 -8.39 5.49 -4.06
C LEU A 85 -7.93 4.86 -2.75
N ALA A 86 -7.49 3.60 -2.74
CA ALA A 86 -6.99 2.96 -1.53
C ALA A 86 -5.74 3.67 -0.96
N THR A 87 -4.81 4.11 -1.81
CA THR A 87 -3.63 4.87 -1.38
C THR A 87 -4.04 6.25 -0.85
N VAL A 88 -4.92 6.96 -1.54
CA VAL A 88 -5.33 8.33 -1.15
C VAL A 88 -6.18 8.33 0.11
N LEU A 89 -7.03 7.32 0.28
CA LEU A 89 -7.82 7.10 1.49
C LEU A 89 -6.98 6.54 2.65
N ASP A 90 -5.71 6.18 2.49
CA ASP A 90 -4.84 5.89 3.64
C ASP A 90 -4.31 7.23 4.22
N PRO A 91 -4.63 7.57 5.48
CA PRO A 91 -4.26 8.88 6.06
C PRO A 91 -2.75 9.09 6.13
N ARG A 92 -1.99 8.00 6.09
CA ARG A 92 -0.53 7.98 6.08
C ARG A 92 0.02 8.27 4.68
N PHE A 93 -0.66 7.94 3.60
CA PHE A 93 -0.11 8.06 2.24
C PHE A 93 -0.68 9.23 1.44
N LYS A 94 -2.01 9.41 1.42
CA LYS A 94 -2.69 10.45 0.61
C LYS A 94 -2.12 10.47 -0.83
N PHE A 95 -1.70 11.64 -1.32
CA PHE A 95 -1.05 11.80 -2.64
C PHE A 95 0.48 11.82 -2.59
N LEU A 96 1.10 11.44 -1.47
CA LEU A 96 2.53 11.67 -1.20
C LEU A 96 3.47 10.93 -2.18
N HIS A 97 3.08 9.72 -2.60
CA HIS A 97 3.87 8.87 -3.50
C HIS A 97 3.41 8.92 -4.97
N PHE A 98 2.39 9.72 -5.28
CA PHE A 98 1.92 9.93 -6.64
C PHE A 98 2.84 10.92 -7.39
N LYS A 99 3.18 10.59 -8.63
CA LYS A 99 4.04 11.37 -9.52
C LYS A 99 3.23 12.05 -10.62
N ASP A 100 2.14 11.45 -11.09
CA ASP A 100 1.35 11.95 -12.21
C ASP A 100 0.23 12.90 -11.77
N ALA A 101 0.24 14.14 -12.30
CA ALA A 101 -0.73 15.17 -11.96
C ALA A 101 -2.15 14.91 -12.53
N LEU A 102 -2.25 14.22 -13.67
CA LEU A 102 -3.52 13.81 -14.26
C LEU A 102 -4.14 12.67 -13.44
N ALA A 103 -3.33 11.72 -12.97
CA ALA A 103 -3.76 10.64 -12.08
C ALA A 103 -4.24 11.19 -10.72
N LYS A 104 -3.51 12.16 -10.14
CA LYS A 104 -3.96 12.91 -8.96
C LYS A 104 -5.33 13.56 -9.19
N ASN A 105 -5.47 14.35 -10.27
CA ASN A 105 -6.72 15.04 -10.59
C ASN A 105 -7.90 14.08 -10.80
N LYS A 106 -7.70 13.03 -11.60
CA LYS A 106 -8.70 11.96 -11.86
C LYS A 106 -9.16 11.29 -10.56
N THR A 107 -8.26 11.08 -9.60
CA THR A 107 -8.58 10.48 -8.30
C THR A 107 -9.39 11.43 -7.40
N VAL A 108 -9.10 12.73 -7.41
CA VAL A 108 -9.93 13.75 -6.74
C VAL A 108 -11.33 13.83 -7.37
N LEU A 109 -11.45 13.75 -8.71
CA LEU A 109 -12.74 13.72 -9.39
C LEU A 109 -13.57 12.48 -8.99
N TYR A 110 -12.94 11.30 -8.85
CA TYR A 110 -13.63 10.12 -8.31
C TYR A 110 -14.10 10.33 -6.87
N LEU A 111 -13.26 10.84 -5.97
CA LEU A 111 -13.64 11.15 -4.58
C LEU A 111 -14.85 12.11 -4.50
N ASN A 112 -14.80 13.22 -5.25
CA ASN A 112 -15.88 14.21 -5.29
C ASN A 112 -17.19 13.61 -5.85
N SER A 113 -17.12 12.77 -6.89
CA SER A 113 -18.30 12.11 -7.45
C SER A 113 -18.92 11.06 -6.52
N PHE A 114 -18.12 10.40 -5.67
CA PHE A 114 -18.68 9.48 -4.68
C PHE A 114 -19.49 10.21 -3.61
N ILE A 115 -19.03 11.35 -3.09
CA ILE A 115 -19.73 12.09 -2.02
C ILE A 115 -21.03 12.69 -2.54
N LYS A 116 -21.02 13.28 -3.74
CA LYS A 116 -22.23 13.83 -4.38
C LYS A 116 -23.36 12.80 -4.54
N ASN A 117 -23.02 11.51 -4.61
CA ASN A 117 -23.98 10.41 -4.72
C ASN A 117 -24.51 9.86 -3.37
N VAL A 118 -24.00 10.28 -2.21
CA VAL A 118 -24.44 9.76 -0.89
C VAL A 118 -25.21 10.78 -0.04
N ASN A 119 -25.49 11.97 -0.57
CA ASN A 119 -26.37 12.98 0.06
C ASN A 119 -27.82 12.50 0.38
N ASN A 120 -28.16 11.23 0.10
CA ASN A 120 -29.40 10.56 0.48
C ASN A 120 -29.30 9.69 1.78
N SER A 121 -28.15 9.58 2.47
CA SER A 121 -28.03 8.68 3.65
C SER A 121 -26.99 9.10 4.71
N VAL A 122 -27.38 9.10 5.99
CA VAL A 122 -26.86 9.94 7.10
C VAL A 122 -25.89 9.23 8.09
N SER A 123 -24.85 9.94 8.57
CA SER A 123 -24.00 9.80 9.82
C SER A 123 -23.34 8.43 10.21
N THR A 124 -22.53 8.21 11.31
CA THR A 124 -22.03 9.01 12.49
C THR A 124 -20.73 8.42 13.18
N SER A 125 -19.89 9.26 13.83
CA SER A 125 -19.07 9.16 15.09
C SER A 125 -18.11 8.01 15.57
N GLU A 126 -16.80 8.31 15.79
CA GLU A 126 -15.79 7.89 16.86
C GLU A 126 -15.34 6.39 17.10
N SER A 127 -14.17 5.98 17.66
CA SER A 127 -12.76 6.45 17.93
C SER A 127 -11.93 5.28 18.61
N SER A 128 -10.65 5.25 19.08
CA SER A 128 -9.46 6.17 19.23
C SER A 128 -8.06 5.47 19.35
N ASP A 129 -7.06 5.84 18.52
CA ASP A 129 -5.56 5.97 18.76
C ASP A 129 -4.52 4.81 19.05
N GLU A 130 -3.25 5.06 18.62
CA GLU A 130 -1.86 4.56 18.96
C GLU A 130 -1.48 3.03 18.97
N CYS A 131 -0.23 2.52 18.78
CA CYS A 131 1.14 3.02 18.47
C CYS A 131 2.03 1.86 17.87
N ALA A 132 3.32 2.06 17.48
CA ALA A 132 4.20 0.95 16.96
C ALA A 132 5.74 1.12 17.04
N THR A 133 6.49 0.13 16.52
CA THR A 133 7.96 -0.10 16.66
C THR A 133 8.76 -0.14 15.34
N GLU A 134 10.06 0.13 15.38
CA GLU A 134 10.96 0.24 14.20
C GLU A 134 11.68 -1.07 13.76
N ASN A 135 12.23 -1.09 12.53
CA ASN A 135 13.00 -2.21 11.96
C ASN A 135 14.03 -1.70 10.91
N PRO A 136 15.15 -2.42 10.63
CA PRO A 136 16.21 -1.96 9.73
C PRO A 136 15.89 -2.17 8.24
N PHE A 137 16.43 -1.29 7.39
CA PHE A 137 15.87 -0.94 6.08
C PHE A 137 14.42 -0.46 6.19
N ASP A 138 14.27 0.72 6.81
CA ASP A 138 13.00 1.40 6.92
C ASP A 138 12.55 1.93 5.55
N TYR A 139 11.60 1.26 4.89
CA TYR A 139 10.95 1.79 3.68
C TYR A 139 10.11 3.05 3.97
N TRP A 140 9.81 3.33 5.24
CA TRP A 140 9.24 4.61 5.66
C TRP A 140 10.28 5.73 5.71
N SER A 141 11.59 5.49 5.53
CA SER A 141 12.58 6.59 5.50
C SER A 141 12.32 7.59 4.36
N HIS A 142 12.10 7.09 3.13
CA HIS A 142 11.67 7.89 1.99
C HIS A 142 10.30 8.54 2.23
N HIS A 143 9.38 7.81 2.89
CA HIS A 143 8.07 8.32 3.27
C HIS A 143 8.15 9.53 4.24
N LYS A 144 8.88 9.37 5.35
CA LYS A 144 9.16 10.38 6.38
C LYS A 144 9.80 11.61 5.75
N GLN A 145 10.75 11.43 4.82
CA GLN A 145 11.37 12.51 4.05
C GLN A 145 10.34 13.31 3.21
N LEU A 146 9.49 12.64 2.44
CA LEU A 146 8.46 13.31 1.63
C LEU A 146 7.40 14.01 2.50
N ALA A 147 7.01 13.40 3.64
CA ALA A 147 6.05 13.98 4.58
C ALA A 147 6.61 15.29 5.19
N GLN A 148 7.88 15.29 5.61
CA GLN A 148 8.59 16.49 6.08
C GLN A 148 8.69 17.59 5.01
N GLN A 149 8.80 17.25 3.73
CA GLN A 149 8.77 18.22 2.63
C GLN A 149 7.37 18.82 2.45
N ASN A 150 6.30 18.01 2.57
CA ASN A 150 4.92 18.48 2.44
C ASN A 150 4.48 19.38 3.60
N MET A 151 5.02 19.16 4.82
CA MET A 151 4.80 20.06 5.97
C MET A 151 5.20 21.52 5.70
N LYS A 152 6.14 21.78 4.77
CA LYS A 152 6.64 23.13 4.48
C LYS A 152 5.76 23.96 3.53
N TYR A 153 4.71 23.38 2.93
CA TYR A 153 3.89 24.04 1.90
C TYR A 153 2.44 24.31 2.35
N LYS A 154 2.23 25.32 3.20
CA LYS A 154 0.89 25.84 3.53
C LYS A 154 0.85 27.35 3.83
N PHE A 155 0.51 28.17 2.83
CA PHE A 155 -0.53 29.21 2.97
C PHE A 155 -0.92 29.86 1.63
N SER A 156 -2.22 29.95 1.34
CA SER A 156 -2.92 31.11 0.75
C SER A 156 -4.32 30.75 0.25
N ASN A 157 -5.22 31.73 0.31
CA ASN A 157 -6.49 31.89 -0.41
C ASN A 157 -7.47 30.69 -0.44
N LEU A 158 -8.46 30.74 0.46
CA LEU A 158 -9.72 30.01 0.32
C LEU A 158 -10.80 30.96 -0.24
N SER A 159 -11.34 30.63 -1.41
CA SER A 159 -12.55 31.28 -1.96
C SER A 159 -13.60 30.23 -2.33
N ALA A 160 -14.85 30.51 -1.95
CA ALA A 160 -16.12 29.86 -2.33
C ALA A 160 -16.05 28.41 -2.88
N ILE A 161 -16.11 27.40 -1.99
CA ILE A 161 -16.35 25.98 -2.32
C ILE A 161 -17.42 25.40 -1.38
N THR A 162 -18.31 24.57 -1.92
CA THR A 162 -19.48 24.00 -1.22
C THR A 162 -19.10 22.95 -0.17
N THR A 163 -19.89 22.85 0.91
CA THR A 163 -19.65 22.04 2.13
C THR A 163 -19.34 20.55 1.92
N THR A 164 -19.71 19.92 0.81
CA THR A 164 -19.36 18.51 0.50
C THR A 164 -18.04 18.34 -0.25
N GLU A 165 -17.61 19.33 -1.04
CA GLU A 165 -16.24 19.34 -1.60
C GLU A 165 -15.21 19.77 -0.55
N VAL A 166 -15.67 20.48 0.49
CA VAL A 166 -14.90 20.79 1.70
C VAL A 166 -14.43 19.53 2.43
N GLU A 167 -15.21 18.43 2.49
CA GLU A 167 -14.77 17.18 3.17
C GLU A 167 -13.48 16.62 2.56
N VAL A 168 -13.46 16.44 1.23
CA VAL A 168 -12.27 15.97 0.48
C VAL A 168 -11.12 16.95 0.64
N GLN A 169 -11.38 18.25 0.49
CA GLN A 169 -10.32 19.25 0.60
C GLN A 169 -9.75 19.35 2.03
N MET A 170 -10.56 19.17 3.08
CA MET A 170 -10.10 19.15 4.47
C MET A 170 -9.27 17.91 4.76
N TYR A 171 -9.72 16.72 4.35
CA TYR A 171 -8.95 15.48 4.53
C TYR A 171 -7.61 15.51 3.76
N LEU A 172 -7.62 15.95 2.49
CA LEU A 172 -6.39 16.06 1.68
C LEU A 172 -5.43 17.13 2.21
N ARG A 173 -5.94 18.19 2.85
CA ARG A 173 -5.12 19.25 3.48
C ARG A 173 -4.76 18.96 4.94
N SER A 174 -5.39 17.99 5.62
CA SER A 174 -5.01 17.62 6.98
C SER A 174 -3.61 17.00 7.00
N VAL A 175 -2.97 16.97 8.18
CA VAL A 175 -1.61 16.45 8.34
C VAL A 175 -1.53 14.99 7.88
N VAL A 176 -0.37 14.58 7.36
CA VAL A 176 -0.09 13.18 7.01
C VAL A 176 0.12 12.38 8.31
N ALA A 177 -0.58 11.26 8.44
CA ALA A 177 -0.61 10.49 9.68
C ALA A 177 0.73 9.82 10.04
N SER A 178 0.85 9.39 11.31
CA SER A 178 1.98 8.58 11.76
C SER A 178 2.04 7.25 11.00
N THR A 179 3.25 6.86 10.63
CA THR A 179 3.53 5.59 9.93
C THR A 179 3.09 4.35 10.71
N ASN A 180 2.94 4.52 12.03
CA ASN A 180 2.84 3.48 13.03
C ASN A 180 1.38 3.07 13.36
N GLN A 181 0.38 3.87 12.99
CA GLN A 181 -1.03 3.58 13.27
C GLN A 181 -1.66 2.69 12.17
N ASN A 182 -2.68 1.89 12.54
CA ASN A 182 -3.50 1.13 11.60
C ASN A 182 -4.51 2.09 10.93
N PRO A 183 -4.58 2.16 9.59
CA PRO A 183 -5.43 3.14 8.92
C PRO A 183 -6.92 2.90 9.15
N THR A 184 -7.37 1.68 9.52
CA THR A 184 -8.80 1.46 9.83
C THR A 184 -9.20 2.13 11.15
N GLU A 185 -8.40 1.98 12.20
CA GLU A 185 -8.60 2.67 13.50
C GLU A 185 -8.58 4.19 13.31
N MET A 186 -7.60 4.72 12.57
CA MET A 186 -7.56 6.15 12.20
C MET A 186 -8.83 6.64 11.47
N TRP A 187 -9.51 5.77 10.74
CA TRP A 187 -10.76 6.10 10.07
C TRP A 187 -11.95 6.05 11.02
N ASP A 188 -11.96 5.15 12.00
CA ASP A 188 -12.93 5.16 13.09
C ASP A 188 -12.85 6.45 13.92
N ASP A 189 -11.64 6.97 14.15
CA ASP A 189 -11.41 8.27 14.81
C ASP A 189 -11.99 9.43 13.99
N MET A 190 -11.80 9.38 12.67
CA MET A 190 -12.21 10.45 11.76
C MET A 190 -13.67 10.36 11.27
N LYS A 191 -14.42 9.27 11.53
CA LYS A 191 -15.77 9.09 10.95
C LYS A 191 -16.83 10.09 11.41
N ASN A 192 -16.53 10.86 12.45
CA ASN A 192 -17.30 12.04 12.85
C ASN A 192 -17.12 13.22 11.88
N VAL A 193 -15.87 13.46 11.48
CA VAL A 193 -15.42 14.65 10.73
C VAL A 193 -15.54 14.41 9.22
N PHE A 194 -15.30 13.17 8.79
CA PHE A 194 -15.27 12.74 7.40
C PHE A 194 -16.16 11.48 7.20
N PRO A 195 -17.48 11.55 7.45
CA PRO A 195 -18.36 10.39 7.48
C PRO A 195 -18.54 9.71 6.12
N GLU A 196 -18.41 10.44 4.99
CA GLU A 196 -18.52 9.84 3.67
C GLU A 196 -17.21 9.27 3.18
N LEU A 197 -16.09 9.94 3.44
CA LEU A 197 -14.77 9.37 3.21
C LEU A 197 -14.56 8.10 4.04
N TYR A 198 -15.02 8.06 5.30
CA TYR A 198 -15.03 6.84 6.12
C TYR A 198 -15.71 5.66 5.41
N LYS A 199 -16.97 5.85 4.96
CA LYS A 199 -17.73 4.81 4.23
C LYS A 199 -17.01 4.31 2.98
N LYS A 200 -16.17 5.14 2.33
CA LYS A 200 -15.32 4.70 1.19
C LYS A 200 -14.02 4.05 1.67
N ALA A 201 -13.37 4.59 2.69
CA ALA A 201 -12.12 4.08 3.25
C ALA A 201 -12.29 2.65 3.77
N SER A 202 -13.30 2.39 4.62
CA SER A 202 -13.58 1.04 5.12
C SER A 202 -13.81 0.04 3.98
N LYS A 203 -14.39 0.47 2.85
CA LYS A 203 -14.51 -0.37 1.65
C LYS A 203 -13.16 -0.57 0.93
N TYR A 204 -12.47 0.50 0.54
CA TYR A 204 -11.27 0.41 -0.29
C TYR A 204 -10.05 -0.16 0.45
N LEU A 205 -9.95 0.05 1.76
CA LEU A 205 -8.88 -0.49 2.61
C LEU A 205 -9.11 -1.97 2.97
N SER A 206 -10.35 -2.48 2.86
CA SER A 206 -10.66 -3.91 3.07
C SER A 206 -10.16 -4.84 1.96
N PHE A 207 -9.71 -4.29 0.83
CA PHE A 207 -9.18 -5.08 -0.27
C PHE A 207 -7.76 -5.59 0.05
N VAL A 208 -7.43 -6.79 -0.42
CA VAL A 208 -6.09 -7.38 -0.28
C VAL A 208 -5.30 -7.14 -1.57
N ALA A 209 -4.03 -6.74 -1.46
CA ALA A 209 -3.19 -6.45 -2.62
C ALA A 209 -2.75 -7.68 -3.43
N THR A 210 -2.74 -8.86 -2.81
CA THR A 210 -2.18 -10.10 -3.36
C THR A 210 -3.05 -11.31 -3.05
N SER A 211 -2.87 -12.39 -3.82
CA SER A 211 -3.47 -13.70 -3.57
C SER A 211 -2.74 -14.51 -2.48
N VAL A 212 -1.62 -14.02 -1.93
CA VAL A 212 -0.72 -14.82 -1.08
C VAL A 212 -1.40 -15.32 0.20
N SER A 213 -2.36 -14.58 0.76
CA SER A 213 -3.14 -15.07 1.91
C SER A 213 -3.98 -16.30 1.57
N SER A 214 -4.71 -16.28 0.45
CA SER A 214 -5.50 -17.45 0.04
C SER A 214 -4.59 -18.61 -0.39
N GLU A 215 -3.48 -18.34 -1.08
CA GLU A 215 -2.44 -19.33 -1.41
C GLU A 215 -1.85 -20.00 -0.15
N ARG A 216 -1.66 -19.25 0.94
CA ARG A 216 -1.20 -19.78 2.24
C ARG A 216 -2.23 -20.74 2.85
N ILE A 217 -3.50 -20.36 2.84
CA ILE A 217 -4.61 -21.22 3.32
C ILE A 217 -4.72 -22.48 2.45
N PHE A 218 -4.69 -22.35 1.13
CA PHE A 218 -4.71 -23.49 0.20
C PHE A 218 -3.48 -24.39 0.33
N SER A 219 -2.30 -23.84 0.61
CA SER A 219 -1.07 -24.63 0.84
C SER A 219 -1.15 -25.43 2.14
N LYS A 220 -1.62 -24.82 3.24
CA LYS A 220 -1.87 -25.49 4.53
C LYS A 220 -2.91 -26.62 4.38
N ALA A 221 -3.99 -26.35 3.65
CA ALA A 221 -5.00 -27.37 3.34
C ALA A 221 -4.43 -28.48 2.43
N GLY A 222 -3.65 -28.13 1.40
CA GLY A 222 -2.99 -29.07 0.49
C GLY A 222 -2.09 -30.06 1.21
N ALA A 223 -1.25 -29.57 2.13
CA ALA A 223 -0.44 -30.41 3.01
C ALA A 223 -1.31 -31.36 3.85
N THR A 224 -2.36 -30.83 4.48
CA THR A 224 -3.30 -31.59 5.33
C THR A 224 -3.99 -32.73 4.56
N ILE A 225 -4.52 -32.45 3.36
CA ILE A 225 -5.17 -33.45 2.48
C ILE A 225 -4.18 -34.54 2.08
N THR A 226 -2.98 -34.14 1.65
CA THR A 226 -1.99 -35.03 1.02
C THR A 226 -1.32 -35.94 2.05
N GLN A 227 -0.96 -35.39 3.22
CA GLN A 227 -0.25 -36.15 4.26
C GLN A 227 -1.18 -37.10 5.05
N GLN A 228 -2.41 -36.68 5.37
CA GLN A 228 -3.33 -37.52 6.17
C GLN A 228 -4.20 -38.48 5.34
N ARG A 229 -3.90 -38.67 4.05
CA ARG A 229 -4.51 -39.67 3.15
C ARG A 229 -6.05 -39.59 3.04
N ASN A 230 -6.63 -38.48 3.45
CA ASN A 230 -8.07 -38.27 3.51
C ASN A 230 -8.61 -37.81 2.16
N ARG A 231 -9.37 -38.67 1.48
CA ARG A 231 -10.02 -38.41 0.18
C ARG A 231 -11.23 -37.47 0.32
N LEU A 232 -11.00 -36.27 0.84
CA LEU A 232 -12.00 -35.23 1.05
C LEU A 232 -12.64 -34.83 -0.28
N THR A 233 -13.97 -34.86 -0.34
CA THR A 233 -14.72 -34.32 -1.49
C THR A 233 -14.62 -32.80 -1.49
N GLY A 234 -14.69 -32.16 -2.67
CA GLY A 234 -14.59 -30.70 -2.77
C GLY A 234 -15.58 -29.93 -1.89
N LYS A 235 -16.79 -30.49 -1.66
CA LYS A 235 -17.78 -29.94 -0.72
C LYS A 235 -17.34 -29.99 0.74
N ARG A 236 -16.60 -31.04 1.17
CA ARG A 236 -16.00 -31.10 2.51
C ARG A 236 -14.77 -30.21 2.62
N LEU A 237 -13.93 -30.15 1.59
CA LEU A 237 -12.76 -29.27 1.55
C LEU A 237 -13.17 -27.79 1.65
N SER A 238 -14.17 -27.35 0.88
CA SER A 238 -14.71 -25.98 0.96
C SER A 238 -15.19 -25.62 2.38
N LYS A 239 -15.91 -26.52 3.06
CA LYS A 239 -16.32 -26.32 4.46
C LYS A 239 -15.14 -26.31 5.44
N PHE A 240 -14.14 -27.17 5.22
CA PHE A 240 -12.93 -27.20 6.05
C PHE A 240 -12.13 -25.91 5.91
N LEU A 241 -11.93 -25.42 4.68
CA LEU A 241 -11.29 -24.14 4.39
C LEU A 241 -12.02 -22.98 5.09
N PHE A 242 -13.34 -22.89 4.96
CA PHE A 242 -14.15 -21.85 5.60
C PHE A 242 -14.05 -21.83 7.13
N LEU A 243 -13.83 -22.99 7.76
CA LEU A 243 -13.67 -23.12 9.23
C LEU A 243 -12.20 -22.96 9.70
N ASN A 244 -11.25 -22.73 8.79
CA ASN A 244 -9.81 -22.60 9.08
C ASN A 244 -9.17 -21.39 8.38
N ALA A 245 -9.99 -20.45 7.92
CA ALA A 245 -9.61 -19.18 7.30
C ALA A 245 -9.71 -18.04 8.32
#